data_AF-A0A259E3F3-F1
#
_entry.id   AF-A0A259E3F3-F1
#
_cell.length_a   1.000
_cell.length_b   1.000
_cell.length_c   1.000
_cell.angle_alpha   90.00
_cell.angle_beta   90.00
_cell.angle_gamma   90.00
#
_symmetry.space_group_name_H-M   'P 1'
#
loop_
_entity.id
_entity.type
_entity.pdbx_description
1 polymer ?
#
loop_
_entity_poly.entity_id
_entity_poly.type
_entity_poly.pdbx_seq_one_letter_code
_entity_poly.pdbx_strand_id
1 'polypeptide(L)'
;MDLAHFDMSGDTPEQLKTLLGIVFGSHRKAVAYAVRDAQPGERWPASYLQDPRNANLLEWYRKPKPARMVFYWSEFDTVKDRVALPFKLDASGTADFASRWLGEVEYPDEPDHDGDNVKGWRAYCEGWGHVDDEHSAFLAIAPRWSMCGK
;
A
#
# COMPACT_ATOMS: atom_id res chain seq x y z
N MET A 1 -14.38 -14.52 0.76
CA MET A 1 -13.19 -14.49 1.63
C MET A 1 -12.93 -13.02 1.89
N ASP A 2 -13.35 -12.55 3.06
CA ASP A 2 -13.09 -11.18 3.49
C ASP A 2 -11.57 -11.01 3.57
N LEU A 3 -11.04 -9.94 2.98
CA LEU A 3 -9.61 -9.65 3.15
C LEU A 3 -9.38 -9.37 4.62
N ALA A 4 -8.68 -10.28 5.29
CA ALA A 4 -8.04 -9.98 6.54
C ALA A 4 -7.06 -8.83 6.29
N HIS A 5 -7.02 -7.89 7.25
CA HIS A 5 -6.01 -6.84 7.30
C HIS A 5 -4.62 -7.42 7.02
N PHE A 6 -3.85 -6.79 6.14
CA PHE A 6 -2.45 -7.13 5.91
C PHE A 6 -1.59 -5.87 5.83
N ASP A 7 -0.34 -6.03 6.23
CA ASP A 7 0.70 -5.00 6.15
C ASP A 7 2.05 -5.70 6.00
N MET A 8 2.64 -5.58 4.82
CA MET A 8 3.87 -6.28 4.46
C MET A 8 4.82 -5.33 3.74
N SER A 9 6.11 -5.58 3.88
CA SER A 9 7.17 -4.81 3.21
C SER A 9 8.17 -5.72 2.53
N GLY A 10 8.84 -5.18 1.52
CA GLY A 10 9.91 -5.85 0.79
C GLY A 10 10.73 -4.84 0.00
N ASP A 11 11.74 -5.30 -0.72
CA ASP A 11 12.68 -4.49 -1.48
C ASP A 11 12.77 -4.86 -2.97
N THR A 12 12.15 -5.97 -3.38
CA THR A 12 12.17 -6.38 -4.79
C THR A 12 10.79 -6.41 -5.45
N PRO A 13 10.71 -6.17 -6.78
CA PRO A 13 9.49 -6.38 -7.56
C PRO A 13 8.95 -7.82 -7.49
N GLU A 14 9.83 -8.82 -7.38
CA GLU A 14 9.45 -10.24 -7.30
C GLU A 14 8.74 -10.57 -5.98
N GLN A 15 9.21 -10.00 -4.86
CA GLN A 15 8.53 -10.11 -3.58
C GLN A 15 7.16 -9.42 -3.64
N LEU A 16 7.07 -8.24 -4.26
CA LEU A 16 5.80 -7.52 -4.42
C LEU A 16 4.82 -8.35 -5.25
N LYS A 17 5.27 -8.89 -6.37
CA LYS A 17 4.46 -9.77 -7.23
C LYS A 17 3.95 -10.99 -6.48
N THR A 18 4.81 -11.63 -5.69
CA THR A 18 4.44 -12.77 -4.84
C THR A 18 3.33 -12.38 -3.86
N LEU A 19 3.51 -11.27 -3.15
CA LEU A 19 2.52 -10.75 -2.21
C LEU A 19 1.19 -10.46 -2.92
N LEU A 20 1.22 -9.74 -4.04
CA LEU A 20 0.00 -9.40 -4.77
C LEU A 20 -0.70 -10.63 -5.31
N GLY A 21 0.03 -11.71 -5.62
CA GLY A 21 -0.55 -13.01 -5.96
C GLY A 21 -1.42 -13.58 -4.83
N ILE A 22 -0.99 -13.40 -3.58
CA ILE A 22 -1.77 -13.80 -2.39
C ILE A 22 -2.96 -12.86 -2.18
N VAL A 23 -2.75 -11.54 -2.26
CA VAL A 23 -3.78 -10.51 -1.99
C VAL A 23 -4.92 -10.54 -3.01
N PHE A 24 -4.60 -10.67 -4.29
CA PHE A 24 -5.61 -10.72 -5.36
C PHE A 24 -6.39 -12.04 -5.34
N GLY A 25 -5.79 -13.13 -4.87
CA GLY A 25 -6.30 -14.47 -5.08
C GLY A 25 -6.51 -14.77 -6.58
N SER A 26 -7.44 -15.67 -6.90
CA SER A 26 -7.69 -16.09 -8.29
C SER A 26 -8.56 -15.14 -9.12
N HIS A 27 -9.29 -14.21 -8.51
CA HIS A 27 -10.39 -13.51 -9.21
C HIS A 27 -10.37 -11.99 -9.12
N ARG A 28 -9.60 -11.37 -8.22
CA ARG A 28 -9.55 -9.90 -8.19
C ARG A 28 -8.77 -9.38 -9.38
N LYS A 29 -9.18 -8.21 -9.87
CA LYS A 29 -8.43 -7.41 -10.83
C LYS A 29 -8.54 -5.95 -10.41
N ALA A 30 -7.46 -5.20 -10.56
CA ALA A 30 -7.50 -3.76 -10.41
C ALA A 30 -8.12 -3.15 -11.66
N VAL A 31 -9.07 -2.24 -11.48
CA VAL A 31 -9.79 -1.55 -12.58
C VAL A 31 -9.51 -0.05 -12.61
N ALA A 32 -9.00 0.50 -11.51
CA ALA A 32 -8.58 1.89 -11.39
C ALA A 32 -7.43 1.99 -10.38
N TYR A 33 -6.77 3.15 -10.38
CA TYR A 33 -5.78 3.52 -9.38
C TYR A 33 -5.94 4.99 -8.96
N ALA A 34 -5.30 5.38 -7.86
CA ALA A 34 -5.11 6.76 -7.45
C ALA A 34 -3.72 6.91 -6.85
N VAL A 35 -3.07 8.03 -7.10
CA VAL A 35 -1.87 8.44 -6.37
C VAL A 35 -2.31 9.47 -5.34
N ARG A 36 -1.97 9.23 -4.08
CA ARG A 36 -2.28 10.13 -2.97
C ARG A 36 -0.99 10.63 -2.37
N ASP A 37 -0.84 11.94 -2.28
CA ASP A 37 0.30 12.56 -1.61
C ASP A 37 0.18 12.44 -0.10
N ALA A 38 1.32 12.52 0.58
CA ALA A 38 1.33 12.64 2.04
C ALA A 38 0.73 14.00 2.44
N GLN A 39 -0.38 13.99 3.18
CA GLN A 39 -1.01 15.23 3.62
C GLN A 39 -0.65 15.54 5.08
N PRO A 40 -0.22 16.78 5.40
CA PRO A 40 0.03 17.20 6.77
C PRO A 40 -1.22 17.00 7.65
N GLY A 41 -1.05 16.31 8.78
CA GLY A 41 -2.16 16.06 9.71
C GLY A 41 -3.11 14.93 9.28
N GLU A 42 -2.94 14.33 8.11
CA GLU A 42 -3.60 13.07 7.79
C GLU A 42 -3.16 12.01 8.82
N ARG A 43 -4.13 11.37 9.44
CA ARG A 43 -3.91 10.37 10.48
C ARG A 43 -4.70 9.13 10.13
N TRP A 44 -4.20 8.01 10.61
CA TRP A 44 -4.94 6.79 10.58
C TRP A 44 -6.10 6.85 11.58
N PRO A 45 -7.21 6.16 11.31
CA PRO A 45 -8.34 6.13 12.22
C PRO A 45 -7.94 5.70 13.64
N ALA A 46 -8.44 6.39 14.66
CA ALA A 46 -8.07 6.15 16.05
C ALA A 46 -8.38 4.72 16.53
N SER A 47 -9.35 4.05 15.89
CA SER A 47 -9.67 2.64 16.11
C SER A 47 -8.45 1.73 15.87
N TYR A 48 -7.57 2.04 14.92
CA TYR A 48 -6.34 1.27 14.67
C TYR A 48 -5.30 1.42 15.78
N LEU A 49 -5.27 2.57 16.45
CA LEU A 49 -4.36 2.83 17.57
C LEU A 49 -4.79 2.13 18.86
N GLN A 50 -6.04 1.66 18.92
CA GLN A 50 -6.63 1.01 20.10
C GLN A 50 -6.63 -0.52 20.01
N ASP A 51 -6.38 -1.11 18.83
CA ASP A 51 -6.33 -2.56 18.67
C ASP A 51 -4.97 -3.11 19.17
N PRO A 52 -4.95 -3.92 20.25
CA PRO A 52 -3.71 -4.46 20.80
C PRO A 52 -2.97 -5.40 19.83
N ARG A 53 -3.64 -5.94 18.80
CA ARG A 53 -3.00 -6.73 17.73
C ARG A 53 -2.10 -5.89 16.83
N ASN A 54 -2.31 -4.57 16.80
CA ASN A 54 -1.55 -3.63 15.99
C ASN A 54 -0.46 -2.91 16.81
N ALA A 55 -0.17 -3.38 18.04
CA ALA A 55 0.77 -2.73 18.95
C ALA A 55 2.17 -2.52 18.35
N ASN A 56 2.64 -3.49 17.55
CA ASN A 56 3.90 -3.42 16.81
C ASN A 56 3.87 -2.48 15.59
N LEU A 57 2.68 -2.09 15.13
CA LEU A 57 2.48 -1.16 14.02
C LEU A 57 2.22 0.29 14.50
N LEU A 58 2.00 0.49 15.80
CA LEU A 58 1.59 1.78 16.38
C LEU A 58 2.51 2.96 16.01
N GLU A 59 3.80 2.73 15.86
CA GLU A 59 4.75 3.79 15.49
C GLU A 59 4.42 4.39 14.11
N TRP A 60 4.02 3.55 13.15
CA TRP A 60 3.62 3.99 11.81
C TRP A 60 2.27 4.66 11.81
N TYR A 61 1.33 4.13 12.59
CA TYR A 61 -0.01 4.70 12.73
C TYR A 61 0.01 6.10 13.41
N ARG A 62 1.11 6.45 14.09
CA ARG A 62 1.36 7.78 14.67
C ARG A 62 1.93 8.80 13.68
N LYS A 63 2.57 8.33 12.60
CA LYS A 63 3.12 9.20 11.55
C LYS A 63 2.01 9.55 10.53
N PRO A 64 2.14 10.67 9.79
CA PRO A 64 1.29 10.95 8.65
C PRO A 64 1.30 9.77 7.66
N LYS A 65 0.18 9.56 6.95
CA LYS A 65 0.18 8.55 5.88
C LYS A 65 1.15 9.00 4.78
N PRO A 66 2.03 8.11 4.29
CA PRO A 66 2.97 8.46 3.22
C PRO A 66 2.24 8.64 1.89
N ALA A 67 2.98 9.15 0.90
CA ALA A 67 2.55 9.07 -0.48
C ALA A 67 2.28 7.61 -0.86
N ARG A 68 1.21 7.35 -1.59
CA ARG A 68 0.74 5.98 -1.82
C ARG A 68 -0.03 5.85 -3.12
N MET A 69 0.21 4.75 -3.80
CA MET A 69 -0.62 4.28 -4.91
C MET A 69 -1.68 3.34 -4.37
N VAL A 70 -2.95 3.64 -4.67
CA VAL A 70 -4.11 2.87 -4.22
C VAL A 70 -4.77 2.21 -5.43
N PHE A 71 -5.03 0.91 -5.35
CA PHE A 71 -5.74 0.14 -6.39
C PHE A 71 -7.16 -0.21 -5.95
N TYR A 72 -8.06 -0.25 -6.95
CA TYR A 72 -9.49 -0.43 -6.75
C TYR A 72 -10.05 -1.57 -7.59
N TRP A 73 -11.06 -2.28 -7.07
CA TRP A 73 -11.56 -3.55 -7.66
C TRP A 73 -12.94 -3.49 -8.34
N SER A 74 -13.75 -2.45 -8.14
CA SER A 74 -15.05 -2.31 -8.83
C SER A 74 -15.17 -0.99 -9.59
N GLU A 75 -16.22 -0.82 -10.37
CA GLU A 75 -16.47 0.43 -11.11
C GLU A 75 -17.10 1.46 -10.17
N PHE A 76 -16.63 2.71 -10.25
CA PHE A 76 -17.19 3.81 -9.47
C PHE A 76 -17.11 5.08 -10.32
N ASP A 77 -18.23 5.44 -10.92
CA ASP A 77 -18.48 6.78 -11.43
C ASP A 77 -18.65 7.81 -10.29
N THR A 78 -18.48 7.37 -9.02
CA THR A 78 -18.89 8.13 -7.83
C THR A 78 -17.74 8.56 -6.92
N VAL A 79 -16.48 8.19 -7.18
CA VAL A 79 -15.37 8.58 -6.31
C VAL A 79 -14.36 9.45 -7.03
N LYS A 80 -14.16 10.63 -6.46
CA LYS A 80 -13.30 11.70 -6.94
C LYS A 80 -11.82 11.25 -6.95
N ASP A 81 -11.02 11.83 -7.85
CA ASP A 81 -9.55 11.74 -7.86
C ASP A 81 -8.97 10.33 -8.13
N ARG A 82 -9.69 9.51 -8.92
CA ARG A 82 -9.22 8.19 -9.41
C ARG A 82 -9.03 8.20 -10.92
N VAL A 83 -8.10 7.38 -11.41
CA VAL A 83 -7.81 7.18 -12.83
C VAL A 83 -8.19 5.76 -13.21
N ALA A 84 -9.12 5.63 -14.16
CA ALA A 84 -9.50 4.33 -14.72
C ALA A 84 -8.33 3.72 -15.50
N LEU A 85 -8.08 2.43 -15.30
CA LEU A 85 -7.12 1.69 -16.10
C LEU A 85 -7.75 1.36 -17.45
N PRO A 86 -7.00 1.45 -18.58
CA PRO A 86 -7.53 1.12 -19.91
C PRO A 86 -7.91 -0.36 -20.05
N PHE A 87 -7.46 -1.21 -19.12
CA PHE A 87 -7.80 -2.62 -19.00
C PHE A 87 -7.57 -3.07 -17.56
N LYS A 88 -8.18 -4.21 -17.19
CA LYS A 88 -8.07 -4.76 -15.84
C LYS A 88 -6.68 -5.33 -15.60
N LEU A 89 -5.99 -4.91 -14.54
CA LEU A 89 -4.70 -5.46 -14.15
C LEU A 89 -4.88 -6.63 -13.19
N ASP A 90 -4.10 -7.68 -13.40
CA ASP A 90 -3.96 -8.78 -12.45
C ASP A 90 -2.83 -8.49 -11.44
N ALA A 91 -2.52 -9.45 -10.57
CA ALA A 91 -1.46 -9.29 -9.58
C ALA A 91 -0.10 -8.94 -10.22
N SER A 92 0.25 -9.57 -11.34
CA SER A 92 1.54 -9.33 -12.00
C SER A 92 1.57 -7.96 -12.66
N GLY A 93 0.50 -7.57 -13.35
CA GLY A 93 0.38 -6.25 -13.97
C GLY A 93 0.36 -5.13 -12.93
N THR A 94 -0.31 -5.35 -11.80
CA THR A 94 -0.35 -4.40 -10.68
C THR A 94 1.03 -4.25 -10.04
N ALA A 95 1.77 -5.34 -9.85
CA ALA A 95 3.12 -5.30 -9.30
C ALA A 95 4.09 -4.55 -10.23
N ASP A 96 4.05 -4.80 -11.54
CA ASP A 96 4.87 -4.06 -12.51
C ASP A 96 4.52 -2.56 -12.50
N PHE A 97 3.22 -2.24 -12.55
CA PHE A 97 2.75 -0.86 -12.53
C PHE A 97 3.20 -0.10 -11.28
N ALA A 98 3.04 -0.71 -10.10
CA ALA A 98 3.46 -0.14 -8.83
C ALA A 98 4.99 -0.01 -8.72
N SER A 99 5.75 -1.00 -9.21
CA SER A 99 7.23 -0.97 -9.19
C SER A 99 7.78 0.18 -10.03
N ARG A 100 7.17 0.47 -11.19
CA ARG A 100 7.53 1.64 -12.00
C ARG A 100 7.25 2.95 -11.27
N TRP A 101 6.09 3.08 -10.63
CA TRP A 101 5.78 4.25 -9.82
C TRP A 101 6.75 4.42 -8.63
N LEU A 102 7.11 3.33 -7.95
CA LEU A 102 8.11 3.32 -6.88
C LEU A 102 9.51 3.76 -7.34
N GLY A 103 9.84 3.61 -8.62
CA GLY A 103 11.09 4.11 -9.20
C GLY A 103 11.14 5.63 -9.35
N GLU A 104 9.98 6.28 -9.44
CA GLU A 104 9.83 7.72 -9.71
C GLU A 104 9.43 8.53 -8.48
N VAL A 105 8.79 7.89 -7.48
CA VAL A 105 8.29 8.59 -6.29
C VAL A 105 9.42 8.98 -5.34
N GLU A 106 9.27 10.13 -4.69
CA GLU A 106 10.14 10.55 -3.59
C GLU A 106 9.94 9.64 -2.37
N TYR A 107 11.05 9.17 -1.81
CA TYR A 107 11.03 8.35 -0.59
C TYR A 107 11.03 9.27 0.63
N PRO A 108 10.44 8.83 1.75
CA PRO A 108 10.63 9.54 3.01
C PRO A 108 12.12 9.57 3.38
N ASP A 109 12.47 10.43 4.35
CA ASP A 109 13.83 10.50 4.89
C ASP A 109 14.36 9.11 5.24
N GLU A 110 15.60 8.87 4.80
CA GLU A 110 16.30 7.62 5.08
C GLU A 110 16.49 7.45 6.60
N PRO A 111 16.10 6.30 7.18
CA PRO A 111 16.22 6.10 8.61
C PRO A 111 17.69 5.93 9.01
N ASP A 112 18.08 6.64 10.08
CA ASP A 112 19.41 6.51 10.69
C ASP A 112 19.47 5.22 11.53
N HIS A 113 20.26 4.24 11.08
CA HIS A 113 20.51 3.00 11.82
C HIS A 113 21.89 2.43 11.49
N ASP A 114 22.36 1.49 12.33
CA ASP A 114 23.58 0.71 12.07
C ASP A 114 23.25 -0.39 11.03
N GLY A 115 23.59 -0.15 9.77
CA GLY A 115 23.33 -1.06 8.65
C GLY A 115 23.17 -0.34 7.32
N ASP A 116 22.68 -1.05 6.31
CA ASP A 116 22.40 -0.52 4.98
C ASP A 116 20.90 -0.33 4.79
N ASN A 117 20.52 0.76 4.12
CA ASN A 117 19.16 1.00 3.68
C ASN A 117 19.03 0.70 2.19
N VAL A 118 17.95 0.01 1.81
CA VAL A 118 17.60 -0.21 0.42
C VAL A 118 16.21 0.36 0.16
N LYS A 119 16.02 0.99 -1.00
CA LYS A 119 14.67 1.39 -1.43
C LYS A 119 13.80 0.15 -1.57
N GLY A 120 12.64 0.18 -0.93
CA GLY A 120 11.66 -0.87 -0.97
C GLY A 120 10.24 -0.32 -0.91
N TRP A 121 9.32 -1.17 -0.48
CA TRP A 121 7.90 -0.89 -0.53
C TRP A 121 7.20 -1.42 0.71
N ARG A 122 6.05 -0.83 0.99
CA ARG A 122 5.05 -1.32 1.93
C ARG A 122 3.75 -1.49 1.19
N ALA A 123 3.14 -2.65 1.28
CA ALA A 123 1.82 -2.94 0.76
C ALA A 123 0.88 -3.28 1.91
N TYR A 124 -0.28 -2.63 1.94
CA TYR A 124 -1.22 -2.80 3.04
C TYR A 124 -2.67 -2.65 2.60
N CYS A 125 -3.57 -3.22 3.40
CA CYS A 125 -4.96 -2.80 3.49
C CYS A 125 -5.32 -2.56 4.97
N GLU A 126 -6.30 -1.71 5.18
CA GLU A 126 -6.84 -1.42 6.50
C GLU A 126 -7.79 -2.57 6.96
N GLY A 127 -8.40 -2.41 8.13
CA GLY A 127 -9.42 -3.34 8.62
C GLY A 127 -10.54 -3.49 7.59
N TRP A 128 -11.19 -4.67 7.57
CA TRP A 128 -12.25 -4.99 6.60
C TRP A 128 -11.82 -4.91 5.12
N GLY A 129 -10.52 -4.88 4.83
CA GLY A 129 -9.98 -4.97 3.48
C GLY A 129 -10.15 -3.71 2.64
N HIS A 130 -10.39 -2.55 3.26
CA HIS A 130 -10.46 -1.26 2.58
C HIS A 130 -9.13 -0.48 2.68
N VAL A 131 -9.01 0.63 1.98
CA VAL A 131 -7.87 1.57 2.12
C VAL A 131 -8.43 2.97 2.23
N ASP A 132 -7.94 3.77 3.18
CA ASP A 132 -8.38 5.15 3.39
C ASP A 132 -9.90 5.29 3.54
N ASP A 133 -10.53 4.41 4.30
CA ASP A 133 -12.00 4.36 4.47
C ASP A 133 -12.79 4.09 3.17
N GLU A 134 -12.12 3.65 2.10
CA GLU A 134 -12.74 3.38 0.81
C GLU A 134 -12.88 1.87 0.57
N HIS A 135 -14.08 1.32 0.79
CA HIS A 135 -14.40 -0.11 0.60
C HIS A 135 -14.13 -0.66 -0.82
N SER A 136 -14.09 0.25 -1.77
CA SER A 136 -13.70 0.05 -3.16
C SER A 136 -12.21 -0.20 -3.39
N ALA A 137 -11.38 0.31 -2.48
CA ALA A 137 -9.93 0.19 -2.51
C ALA A 137 -9.54 -1.07 -1.74
N PHE A 138 -8.60 -1.85 -2.26
CA PHE A 138 -8.23 -3.12 -1.64
C PHE A 138 -6.73 -3.28 -1.41
N LEU A 139 -5.94 -2.35 -1.90
CA LEU A 139 -4.49 -2.39 -1.84
C LEU A 139 -3.93 -0.97 -1.92
N ALA A 140 -3.10 -0.61 -0.95
CA ALA A 140 -2.24 0.56 -1.02
C ALA A 140 -0.79 0.09 -1.11
N ILE A 141 0.03 0.81 -1.88
CA ILE A 141 1.48 0.62 -1.97
C ILE A 141 2.15 1.96 -1.68
N ALA A 142 3.12 1.98 -0.79
CA ALA A 142 3.86 3.17 -0.40
C ALA A 142 5.38 2.92 -0.47
N PRO A 143 6.20 3.93 -0.78
CA PRO A 143 7.65 3.83 -0.72
C PRO A 143 8.10 3.64 0.74
N ARG A 144 9.07 2.76 0.96
CA ARG A 144 9.62 2.48 2.28
C ARG A 144 11.09 2.07 2.19
N TRP A 145 11.89 2.48 3.15
CA TRP A 145 13.24 1.94 3.33
C TRP A 145 13.18 0.54 3.96
N SER A 146 13.80 -0.42 3.29
CA SER A 146 14.12 -1.73 3.82
C SER A 146 15.47 -1.63 4.52
N MET A 147 15.43 -1.78 5.85
CA MET A 147 16.62 -1.72 6.71
C MET A 147 17.25 -3.11 6.76
N CYS A 148 18.47 -3.24 6.27
CA CYS A 148 19.25 -4.47 6.25
C CYS A 148 20.41 -4.30 7.23
N GLY A 149 20.36 -5.02 8.37
CA GLY A 149 21.49 -5.12 9.29
C GLY A 149 22.52 -6.12 8.80
N LYS A 150 23.77 -6.00 9.29
CA LYS A 150 24.77 -7.07 9.19
C LYS A 150 24.41 -8.29 10.04
#